data_AF-A0A932WRB6-F1
#
_entry.id   AF-A0A932WRB6-F1
#
_cell.length_a   1.000
_cell.length_b   1.000
_cell.length_c   1.000
_cell.angle_alpha   90.00
_cell.angle_beta   90.00
_cell.angle_gamma   90.00
#
_symmetry.space_group_name_H-M   'P 1'
#
loop_
_entity.id
_entity.type
_entity.pdbx_description
1 polymer ?
#
loop_
_entity_poly.entity_id
_entity_poly.type
_entity_poly.pdbx_seq_one_letter_code
_entity_poly.pdbx_strand_id
1 'polypeptide(L)'
;MSFHRQIASFRCAMAVKTNGAVVRTVAVVMALVPLVAVSEDRPRELPKDGAWARYFAESEMLAPEKRKFGSTTVLLSFVGTVDDGGEKCRWIERKETVGVGDDSKSEIIKVLVPEKDLWESDVPFEHFRRGWVLRVNGQISEVQKSQQVVLHLNFAPLLLWTPGMLKDSKLDPDQVMDVAFQKGLLKGAQSRTGKLALPINDYDFSKYAAWQHPDLPIGCAEVHMTREFFRNGKKSRESLTVFRIQETGADAKSSLPDQN
;
A
#
# COMPACT_ATOMS: atom_id res chain seq x y z
N MET A 1 -9.81 -18.45 -38.20
CA MET A 1 -10.95 -19.13 -37.56
C MET A 1 -11.83 -18.08 -36.93
N SER A 2 -12.99 -17.81 -37.52
CA SER A 2 -13.86 -16.68 -37.17
C SER A 2 -15.09 -17.22 -36.42
N PHE A 3 -15.32 -16.79 -35.18
CA PHE A 3 -16.48 -17.19 -34.40
C PHE A 3 -17.57 -16.10 -34.48
N HIS A 4 -18.63 -16.38 -35.23
CA HIS A 4 -19.89 -15.65 -35.17
C HIS A 4 -20.71 -16.12 -33.96
N ARG A 5 -21.07 -15.21 -33.05
CA ARG A 5 -22.08 -15.46 -32.01
C ARG A 5 -23.44 -14.97 -32.51
N GLN A 6 -24.37 -15.91 -32.71
CA GLN A 6 -25.80 -15.62 -32.88
C GLN A 6 -26.42 -15.32 -31.51
N ILE A 7 -27.13 -14.19 -31.39
CA ILE A 7 -27.98 -13.86 -30.25
C ILE A 7 -29.41 -14.25 -30.62
N ALA A 8 -29.96 -15.27 -29.96
CA ALA A 8 -31.36 -15.67 -30.10
C ALA A 8 -32.24 -14.81 -29.18
N SER A 9 -33.18 -14.08 -29.78
CA SER A 9 -34.22 -13.31 -29.10
C SER A 9 -35.38 -14.25 -28.72
N PHE A 10 -35.60 -14.48 -27.43
CA PHE A 10 -36.83 -15.09 -26.92
C PHE A 10 -37.88 -14.00 -26.63
N ARG A 11 -38.95 -13.97 -27.43
CA ARG A 11 -40.19 -13.24 -27.13
C ARG A 11 -41.19 -14.23 -26.54
N CYS A 12 -41.50 -14.09 -25.26
CA CYS A 12 -42.62 -14.77 -24.62
C CYS A 12 -43.74 -13.75 -24.43
N ALA A 13 -44.81 -13.87 -25.23
CA ALA A 13 -46.03 -13.08 -25.07
C ALA A 13 -47.05 -13.95 -24.31
N MET A 14 -47.39 -13.56 -23.09
CA MET A 14 -48.55 -14.10 -22.37
C MET A 14 -49.66 -13.06 -22.36
N ALA A 15 -50.80 -13.43 -22.94
CA ALA A 15 -52.04 -12.67 -22.85
C ALA A 15 -52.78 -13.08 -21.57
N VAL A 16 -52.97 -12.13 -20.65
CA VAL A 16 -53.77 -12.32 -19.43
C VAL A 16 -55.08 -11.55 -19.63
N LYS A 17 -56.20 -12.29 -19.61
CA LYS A 17 -57.55 -11.71 -19.49
C LYS A 17 -57.83 -11.47 -18.00
N THR A 18 -58.07 -10.22 -17.60
CA THR A 18 -58.52 -9.87 -16.26
C THR A 18 -59.98 -9.43 -16.28
N ASN A 19 -60.81 -10.12 -15.50
CA ASN A 19 -62.14 -9.67 -15.12
C ASN A 19 -62.05 -8.94 -13.77
N GLY A 20 -62.65 -7.75 -13.72
CA GLY A 20 -63.30 -7.16 -12.55
C GLY A 20 -62.59 -7.19 -11.19
N ALA A 21 -61.90 -6.11 -10.87
CA ALA A 21 -61.92 -5.47 -9.55
C ALA A 21 -61.18 -4.13 -9.67
N VAL A 22 -61.82 -3.04 -9.25
CA VAL A 22 -61.16 -1.73 -9.15
C VAL A 22 -60.23 -1.77 -7.94
N VAL A 23 -59.04 -2.32 -8.14
CA VAL A 23 -57.93 -2.25 -7.19
C VAL A 23 -57.21 -0.93 -7.46
N ARG A 24 -57.29 0.01 -6.53
CA ARG A 24 -56.49 1.24 -6.56
C ARG A 24 -55.02 0.85 -6.30
N THR A 25 -54.29 0.55 -7.37
CA THR A 25 -52.85 0.33 -7.32
C THR A 25 -52.15 1.65 -7.02
N VAL A 26 -51.75 1.85 -5.77
CA VAL A 26 -50.78 2.89 -5.41
C VAL A 26 -49.44 2.45 -5.99
N ALA A 27 -49.07 3.02 -7.13
CA ALA A 27 -47.75 2.85 -7.72
C ALA A 27 -46.73 3.55 -6.83
N VAL A 28 -46.16 2.81 -5.87
CA VAL A 28 -44.95 3.24 -5.16
C VAL A 28 -43.82 3.14 -6.17
N VAL A 29 -43.52 4.27 -6.83
CA VAL A 29 -42.28 4.45 -7.58
C VAL A 29 -41.16 4.43 -6.55
N MET A 30 -40.64 3.24 -6.25
CA MET A 30 -39.36 3.10 -5.58
C MET A 30 -38.32 3.69 -6.52
N ALA A 31 -38.02 4.98 -6.32
CA ALA A 31 -36.84 5.59 -6.88
C ALA A 31 -35.65 4.80 -6.34
N LEU A 32 -35.14 3.88 -7.15
CA LEU A 32 -33.81 3.30 -7.02
C LEU A 32 -32.84 4.47 -7.23
N VAL A 33 -32.69 5.31 -6.21
CA VAL A 33 -31.54 6.20 -6.11
C VAL A 33 -30.37 5.25 -6.08
N PRO A 34 -29.48 5.23 -7.09
CA PRO A 34 -28.25 4.49 -6.95
C PRO A 34 -27.58 5.05 -5.71
N LEU A 35 -27.51 4.25 -4.63
CA LEU A 35 -26.55 4.48 -3.58
C LEU A 35 -25.19 4.33 -4.26
N VAL A 36 -24.75 5.41 -4.90
CA VAL A 36 -23.34 5.65 -5.08
C VAL A 36 -22.88 5.94 -3.66
N ALA A 37 -22.64 4.87 -2.90
CA ALA A 37 -21.81 4.93 -1.73
C ALA A 37 -20.43 5.31 -2.27
N VAL A 38 -20.26 6.60 -2.52
CA VAL A 38 -18.95 7.22 -2.56
C VAL A 38 -18.43 6.87 -1.18
N SER A 39 -17.54 5.88 -1.11
CA SER A 39 -16.83 5.60 0.12
C SER A 39 -16.10 6.90 0.41
N GLU A 40 -16.71 7.71 1.29
CA GLU A 40 -16.03 8.87 1.84
C GLU A 40 -14.67 8.35 2.27
N ASP A 41 -13.62 9.06 1.86
CA ASP A 41 -12.23 8.89 2.25
C ASP A 41 -12.18 8.95 3.79
N ARG A 42 -12.64 7.88 4.46
CA ARG A 42 -12.65 7.79 5.91
C ARG A 42 -11.20 7.96 6.29
N PRO A 43 -10.88 8.93 7.17
CA PRO A 43 -9.54 9.07 7.68
C PRO A 43 -9.11 7.70 8.19
N ARG A 44 -8.15 7.07 7.49
CA ARG A 44 -7.70 5.74 7.87
C ARG A 44 -7.08 5.85 9.25
N GLU A 45 -7.69 5.18 10.23
CA GLU A 45 -7.06 4.99 11.53
C GLU A 45 -5.69 4.32 11.35
N LEU A 46 -4.73 4.64 12.21
CA LEU A 46 -3.50 3.87 12.25
C LEU A 46 -3.82 2.41 12.59
N PRO A 47 -3.12 1.42 12.00
CA PRO A 47 -3.37 0.02 12.25
C PRO A 47 -3.21 -0.30 13.74
N LYS A 48 -3.98 -1.27 14.19
CA LYS A 48 -3.84 -1.83 15.54
C LYS A 48 -2.52 -2.56 15.67
N ASP A 49 -2.03 -2.68 16.90
CA ASP A 49 -0.88 -3.54 17.17
C ASP A 49 -1.18 -4.97 16.74
N GLY A 50 -0.18 -5.63 16.16
CA GLY A 50 -0.28 -6.93 15.53
C GLY A 50 -0.68 -6.89 14.04
N ALA A 51 -1.10 -5.77 13.49
CA ALA A 51 -1.43 -5.71 12.06
C ALA A 51 -0.17 -5.88 11.19
N TRP A 52 -0.27 -6.68 10.12
CA TRP A 52 0.81 -6.85 9.15
C TRP A 52 0.32 -7.06 7.71
N ALA A 53 1.20 -6.73 6.76
CA ALA A 53 1.03 -6.94 5.33
C ALA A 53 2.32 -7.47 4.69
N ARG A 54 2.19 -8.51 3.85
CA ARG A 54 3.27 -9.06 3.03
C ARG A 54 3.10 -8.62 1.59
N TYR A 55 4.19 -8.16 0.99
CA TYR A 55 4.27 -7.71 -0.38
C TYR A 55 5.29 -8.51 -1.17
N PHE A 56 5.00 -8.70 -2.45
CA PHE A 56 6.01 -9.03 -3.44
C PHE A 56 6.46 -7.75 -4.11
N ALA A 57 7.77 -7.49 -4.11
CA ALA A 57 8.36 -6.31 -4.72
C ALA A 57 9.26 -6.70 -5.90
N GLU A 58 9.09 -6.02 -7.02
CA GLU A 58 9.93 -6.14 -8.22
C GLU A 58 10.50 -4.79 -8.58
N SER A 59 11.77 -4.75 -9.01
CA SER A 59 12.41 -3.52 -9.50
C SER A 59 13.02 -3.72 -10.88
N GLU A 60 12.84 -2.75 -11.76
CA GLU A 60 13.45 -2.73 -13.09
C GLU A 60 13.97 -1.34 -13.47
N MET A 61 15.08 -1.30 -14.22
CA MET A 61 15.53 -0.10 -14.91
C MET A 61 14.65 0.20 -16.11
N LEU A 62 14.25 1.45 -16.28
CA LEU A 62 13.59 1.97 -17.48
C LEU A 62 14.57 2.52 -18.54
N ALA A 63 15.88 2.23 -18.40
CA ALA A 63 16.91 2.57 -19.39
C ALA A 63 16.71 1.80 -20.72
N PRO A 64 17.39 2.16 -21.83
CA PRO A 64 17.18 1.54 -23.15
C PRO A 64 17.34 0.01 -23.11
N GLU A 65 18.24 -0.48 -22.27
CA GLU A 65 18.38 -1.89 -21.93
C GLU A 65 17.65 -2.16 -20.61
N LYS A 66 16.38 -2.58 -20.71
CA LYS A 66 15.58 -2.96 -19.54
C LYS A 66 16.31 -4.05 -18.76
N ARG A 67 16.77 -3.71 -17.56
CA ARG A 67 17.43 -4.65 -16.65
C ARG A 67 16.59 -4.83 -15.40
N LYS A 68 16.14 -6.06 -15.14
CA LYS A 68 15.50 -6.43 -13.88
C LYS A 68 16.54 -6.51 -12.78
N PHE A 69 16.25 -5.91 -11.62
CA PHE A 69 17.14 -5.90 -10.44
C PHE A 69 16.88 -7.04 -9.47
N GLY A 70 15.88 -7.87 -9.75
CA GLY A 70 15.45 -8.97 -8.89
C GLY A 70 14.11 -8.68 -8.25
N SER A 71 13.66 -9.66 -7.47
CA SER A 71 12.44 -9.59 -6.68
C SER A 71 12.75 -9.85 -5.21
N THR A 72 11.91 -9.32 -4.34
CA THR A 72 12.01 -9.51 -2.90
C THR A 72 10.62 -9.63 -2.28
N THR A 73 10.54 -10.31 -1.14
CA THR A 73 9.34 -10.32 -0.30
C THR A 73 9.54 -9.36 0.85
N VAL A 74 8.59 -8.46 1.07
CA VAL A 74 8.65 -7.46 2.13
C VAL A 74 7.46 -7.63 3.07
N LEU A 75 7.72 -7.79 4.37
CA LEU A 75 6.72 -7.83 5.42
C LEU A 75 6.78 -6.51 6.20
N LEU A 76 5.66 -5.79 6.27
CA LEU A 76 5.47 -4.62 7.12
C LEU A 76 4.57 -5.01 8.30
N SER A 77 4.97 -4.67 9.52
CA SER A 77 4.25 -5.02 10.74
C SER A 77 4.19 -3.85 11.73
N PHE A 78 3.06 -3.66 12.39
CA PHE A 78 2.91 -2.79 13.56
C PHE A 78 2.99 -3.69 14.81
N VAL A 79 4.12 -3.70 15.50
CA VAL A 79 4.43 -4.74 16.50
C VAL A 79 4.23 -4.28 17.95
N GLY A 80 3.82 -3.04 18.17
CA GLY A 80 3.51 -2.53 19.50
C GLY A 80 3.39 -1.01 19.58
N THR A 81 2.81 -0.55 20.68
CA THR A 81 2.70 0.86 21.08
C THR A 81 3.42 1.08 22.39
N VAL A 82 4.09 2.22 22.55
CA VAL A 82 4.72 2.63 23.82
C VAL A 82 4.56 4.12 24.03
N ASP A 83 4.48 4.54 25.30
CA ASP A 83 4.64 5.94 25.71
C ASP A 83 6.13 6.24 25.89
N ASP A 84 6.67 7.15 25.07
CA ASP A 84 8.08 7.53 25.07
C ASP A 84 8.19 9.00 25.47
N GLY A 85 8.25 9.25 26.79
CA GLY A 85 8.34 10.61 27.32
C GLY A 85 7.03 11.41 27.22
N GLY A 86 5.87 10.77 27.41
CA GLY A 86 4.55 11.39 27.31
C GLY A 86 4.03 11.51 25.88
N GLU A 87 4.77 11.00 24.89
CA GLU A 87 4.35 10.93 23.50
C GLU A 87 4.10 9.48 23.09
N LYS A 88 2.91 9.22 22.53
CA LYS A 88 2.54 7.90 22.05
C LYS A 88 3.28 7.58 20.74
N CYS A 89 4.00 6.48 20.74
CA CYS A 89 4.82 6.02 19.62
C CYS A 89 4.47 4.58 19.20
N ARG A 90 4.73 4.25 17.93
CA ARG A 90 4.50 2.92 17.34
C ARG A 90 5.79 2.26 16.92
N TRP A 91 5.92 0.99 17.26
CA TRP A 91 6.93 0.11 16.70
C TRP A 91 6.48 -0.39 15.33
N ILE A 92 7.24 -0.01 14.30
CA ILE A 92 7.03 -0.47 12.93
C ILE A 92 8.24 -1.35 12.56
N GLU A 93 7.98 -2.58 12.14
CA GLU A 93 8.98 -3.54 11.69
C GLU A 93 8.82 -3.81 10.19
N ARG A 94 9.93 -3.77 9.47
CA ARG A 94 10.06 -4.19 8.08
C ARG A 94 11.03 -5.37 8.03
N LYS A 95 10.57 -6.48 7.46
CA LYS A 95 11.44 -7.61 7.10
C LYS A 95 11.49 -7.74 5.59
N GLU A 96 12.68 -7.74 5.04
CA GLU A 96 12.93 -7.97 3.62
C GLU A 96 13.63 -9.32 3.44
N THR A 97 13.11 -10.14 2.53
CA THR A 97 13.67 -11.45 2.19
C THR A 97 14.02 -11.47 0.71
N VAL A 98 15.28 -11.73 0.40
CA VAL A 98 15.80 -11.86 -0.97
C VAL A 98 16.20 -13.32 -1.21
N GLY A 99 15.87 -13.86 -2.39
CA GLY A 99 16.10 -15.26 -2.75
C GLY A 99 14.90 -16.16 -2.48
N VAL A 100 15.06 -17.46 -2.74
CA VAL A 100 14.00 -18.49 -2.62
C VAL A 100 14.57 -19.71 -1.90
N GLY A 101 13.78 -20.33 -1.04
CA GLY A 101 14.16 -21.56 -0.33
C GLY A 101 15.30 -21.34 0.66
N ASP A 102 16.20 -22.33 0.73
CA ASP A 102 17.28 -22.38 1.72
C ASP A 102 18.35 -21.29 1.51
N ASP A 103 18.45 -20.72 0.30
CA ASP A 103 19.38 -19.63 -0.02
C ASP A 103 18.80 -18.24 0.30
N SER A 104 17.61 -18.17 0.90
CA SER A 104 16.99 -16.91 1.24
C SER A 104 17.75 -16.16 2.34
N LYS A 105 17.94 -14.86 2.12
CA LYS A 105 18.58 -13.94 3.06
C LYS A 105 17.57 -12.94 3.51
N SER A 106 17.51 -12.66 4.82
CA SER A 106 16.61 -11.63 5.34
C SER A 106 17.33 -10.56 6.15
N GLU A 107 16.85 -9.33 6.01
CA GLU A 107 17.17 -8.20 6.88
C GLU A 107 15.89 -7.73 7.56
N ILE A 108 15.98 -7.33 8.83
CA ILE A 108 14.86 -6.80 9.61
C ILE A 108 15.25 -5.44 10.16
N ILE A 109 14.40 -4.44 9.96
CA ILE A 109 14.54 -3.10 10.53
C ILE A 109 13.30 -2.82 11.39
N LYS A 110 13.49 -2.45 12.65
CA LYS A 110 12.42 -2.03 13.57
C LYS A 110 12.69 -0.61 14.04
N VAL A 111 11.68 0.24 13.99
CA VAL A 111 11.80 1.67 14.36
C VAL A 111 10.62 2.12 15.20
N LEU A 112 10.90 2.99 16.17
CA LEU A 112 9.90 3.66 17.00
C LEU A 112 9.60 5.01 16.41
N VAL A 113 8.36 5.23 15.98
CA VAL A 113 7.93 6.46 15.33
C VAL A 113 6.79 7.08 16.15
N PRO A 114 6.83 8.38 16.47
CA PRO A 114 5.69 9.05 17.09
C PRO A 114 4.42 8.91 16.24
N GLU A 115 3.27 8.63 16.88
CA GLU A 115 2.00 8.53 16.15
C GLU A 115 1.68 9.83 15.41
N LYS A 116 2.00 10.97 16.04
CA LYS A 116 1.81 12.30 15.45
C LYS A 116 2.49 12.42 14.08
N ASP A 117 3.73 11.95 13.97
CA ASP A 117 4.46 12.01 12.70
C ASP A 117 3.85 11.10 11.62
N LEU A 118 3.26 9.96 11.99
CA LEU A 118 2.54 9.11 11.03
C LEU A 118 1.26 9.78 10.50
N TRP A 119 0.65 10.66 11.28
CA TRP A 119 -0.54 11.43 10.91
C TRP A 119 -0.24 12.71 10.13
N GLU A 120 0.85 13.40 10.47
CA GLU A 120 1.09 14.78 10.01
C GLU A 120 2.31 14.94 9.09
N SER A 121 3.32 14.07 9.23
CA SER A 121 4.59 14.18 8.50
C SER A 121 4.57 13.39 7.19
N ASP A 122 5.11 13.98 6.14
CA ASP A 122 5.47 13.33 4.88
C ASP A 122 6.84 12.63 4.96
N VAL A 123 7.56 12.77 6.08
CA VAL A 123 8.84 12.13 6.32
C VAL A 123 8.89 11.55 7.74
N PRO A 124 7.94 10.67 8.13
CA PRO A 124 7.79 10.24 9.53
C PRO A 124 9.06 9.59 10.10
N PHE A 125 9.89 8.97 9.27
CA PHE A 125 11.14 8.33 9.67
C PHE A 125 12.32 9.28 9.88
N GLU A 126 12.18 10.58 9.62
CA GLU A 126 13.17 11.56 10.11
C GLU A 126 13.05 11.76 11.63
N HIS A 127 11.84 11.54 12.17
CA HIS A 127 11.50 11.75 13.57
C HIS A 127 11.53 10.47 14.42
N PHE A 128 12.05 9.36 13.90
CA PHE A 128 12.14 8.11 14.65
C PHE A 128 12.91 8.31 15.98
N ARG A 129 12.47 7.70 17.08
CA ARG A 129 13.10 7.84 18.40
C ARG A 129 14.24 6.85 18.59
N ARG A 130 13.98 5.58 18.28
CA ARG A 130 14.88 4.43 18.44
C ARG A 130 14.71 3.46 17.27
N GLY A 131 15.72 2.65 16.98
CA GLY A 131 15.56 1.59 16.01
C GLY A 131 16.67 0.56 16.06
N TRP A 132 16.39 -0.63 15.53
CA TRP A 132 17.35 -1.72 15.42
C TRP A 132 17.29 -2.33 14.03
N VAL A 133 18.43 -2.85 13.59
CA VAL A 133 18.56 -3.64 12.37
C VAL A 133 19.20 -4.98 12.69
N LEU A 134 18.56 -6.07 12.27
CA LEU A 134 19.14 -7.40 12.15
C LEU A 134 19.57 -7.59 10.70
N ARG A 135 20.88 -7.63 10.48
CA ARG A 135 21.47 -7.84 9.17
C ARG A 135 21.49 -9.32 8.80
N VAL A 136 21.73 -9.57 7.51
CA VAL A 136 21.85 -10.92 6.93
C VAL A 136 22.89 -11.80 7.65
N ASN A 137 23.94 -11.22 8.24
CA ASN A 137 24.96 -11.95 9.01
C ASN A 137 24.52 -12.30 10.45
N GLY A 138 23.27 -12.03 10.83
CA GLY A 138 22.74 -12.26 12.17
C GLY A 138 23.08 -11.17 13.19
N GLN A 139 23.83 -10.13 12.79
CA GLN A 139 24.21 -9.05 13.69
C GLN A 139 23.03 -8.09 13.91
N ILE A 140 22.71 -7.86 15.18
CA ILE A 140 21.79 -6.80 15.61
C ILE A 140 22.61 -5.55 15.96
N SER A 141 22.18 -4.39 15.46
CA SER A 141 22.76 -3.10 15.81
C SER A 141 21.69 -2.03 15.89
N GLU A 142 21.93 -1.00 16.70
CA GLU A 142 21.06 0.18 16.76
C GLU A 142 21.16 1.00 15.47
N VAL A 143 20.02 1.46 14.97
CA VAL A 143 19.95 2.36 13.83
C VAL A 143 20.39 3.75 14.24
N GLN A 144 21.46 4.23 13.63
CA GLN A 144 22.01 5.55 13.90
C GLN A 144 21.18 6.64 13.22
N LYS A 145 21.13 7.84 13.80
CA LYS A 145 20.43 8.99 13.19
C LYS A 145 20.95 9.35 11.80
N SER A 146 22.24 9.12 11.52
CA SER A 146 22.80 9.28 10.17
C SER A 146 22.19 8.34 9.12
N GLN A 147 21.43 7.32 9.53
CA GLN A 147 20.74 6.37 8.66
C GLN A 147 19.27 6.72 8.43
N GLN A 148 18.77 7.87 8.90
CA GLN A 148 17.38 8.34 8.66
C GLN A 148 16.97 8.25 7.19
N VAL A 149 17.88 8.67 6.31
CA VAL A 149 17.67 8.65 4.86
C VAL A 149 17.46 7.22 4.33
N VAL A 150 18.22 6.26 4.85
CA VAL A 150 18.10 4.84 4.50
C VAL A 150 16.78 4.29 5.04
N LEU A 151 16.37 4.67 6.26
CA LEU A 151 15.06 4.29 6.79
C LEU A 151 13.92 4.81 5.91
N HIS A 152 13.97 6.09 5.54
CA HIS A 152 12.96 6.69 4.68
C HIS A 152 12.82 5.91 3.36
N LEU A 153 13.93 5.58 2.69
CA LEU A 153 13.88 4.76 1.48
C LEU A 153 13.25 3.37 1.68
N ASN A 154 13.53 2.72 2.81
CA ASN A 154 13.09 1.36 3.05
C ASN A 154 11.60 1.28 3.40
N PHE A 155 11.07 2.29 4.09
CA PHE A 155 9.70 2.26 4.59
C PHE A 155 8.73 3.14 3.81
N ALA A 156 9.16 4.25 3.20
CA ALA A 156 8.24 5.19 2.54
C ALA A 156 7.31 4.51 1.52
N PRO A 157 7.77 3.60 0.63
CA PRO A 157 6.87 2.94 -0.32
C PRO A 157 5.77 2.12 0.35
N LEU A 158 6.04 1.60 1.55
CA LEU A 158 5.14 0.75 2.31
C LEU A 158 4.18 1.56 3.21
N LEU A 159 4.40 2.86 3.37
CA LEU A 159 3.58 3.78 4.16
C LEU A 159 2.79 4.79 3.31
N LEU A 160 2.72 4.61 1.98
CA LEU A 160 1.87 5.39 1.06
C LEU A 160 0.35 5.15 1.23
N TRP A 161 -0.07 4.94 2.46
CA TRP A 161 -1.44 4.83 2.93
C TRP A 161 -1.63 5.57 4.27
N THR A 162 -0.56 6.04 4.93
CA THR A 162 -0.70 6.81 6.16
C THR A 162 -1.14 8.24 5.84
N PRO A 163 -1.94 8.87 6.70
CA PRO A 163 -2.44 10.21 6.44
C PRO A 163 -1.34 11.26 6.22
N GLY A 164 -0.26 11.21 7.00
CA GLY A 164 0.86 12.15 6.86
C GLY A 164 1.54 12.03 5.49
N MET A 165 1.73 10.80 5.01
CA MET A 165 2.37 10.51 3.72
C MET A 165 1.48 10.83 2.52
N LEU A 166 0.17 10.96 2.74
CA LEU A 166 -0.82 11.21 1.71
C LEU A 166 -1.31 12.66 1.67
N LYS A 167 -0.85 13.54 2.58
CA LYS A 167 -1.36 14.91 2.70
C LYS A 167 -1.30 15.72 1.40
N ASP A 168 -0.26 15.50 0.60
CA ASP A 168 -0.03 16.17 -0.70
C ASP A 168 -0.35 15.27 -1.90
N SER A 169 -0.95 14.10 -1.66
CA SER A 169 -1.36 13.17 -2.72
C SER A 169 -2.68 13.60 -3.36
N LYS A 170 -2.90 13.15 -4.60
CA LYS A 170 -4.14 13.38 -5.35
C LYS A 170 -4.82 12.06 -5.64
N LEU A 171 -6.12 11.99 -5.35
CA LEU A 171 -6.95 10.89 -5.83
C LEU A 171 -7.00 10.93 -7.36
N ASP A 172 -6.78 9.79 -7.99
CA ASP A 172 -6.95 9.59 -9.43
C ASP A 172 -8.13 8.64 -9.64
N PRO A 173 -9.36 9.18 -9.86
CA PRO A 173 -10.58 8.38 -9.94
C PRO A 173 -10.65 7.52 -11.21
N ASP A 174 -9.83 7.81 -12.22
CA ASP A 174 -9.78 7.05 -13.47
C ASP A 174 -8.86 5.82 -13.33
N GLN A 175 -8.04 5.78 -12.27
CA GLN A 175 -7.13 4.67 -11.97
C GLN A 175 -7.69 3.78 -10.86
N VAL A 176 -8.67 2.98 -11.23
CA VAL A 176 -9.25 1.93 -10.38
C VAL A 176 -8.78 0.57 -10.87
N MET A 177 -8.36 -0.32 -9.96
CA MET A 177 -8.03 -1.69 -10.33
C MET A 177 -8.49 -2.74 -9.33
N ASP A 178 -8.70 -3.95 -9.85
CA ASP A 178 -8.89 -5.14 -9.04
C ASP A 178 -7.52 -5.80 -8.77
N VAL A 179 -7.25 -6.12 -7.51
CA VAL A 179 -5.96 -6.70 -7.09
C VAL A 179 -6.19 -8.05 -6.44
N ALA A 180 -5.65 -9.11 -7.04
CA ALA A 180 -5.68 -10.45 -6.48
C ALA A 180 -4.64 -10.59 -5.37
N PHE A 181 -5.03 -11.26 -4.28
CA PHE A 181 -4.16 -11.58 -3.16
C PHE A 181 -4.63 -12.89 -2.49
N GLN A 182 -3.90 -13.40 -1.50
CA GLN A 182 -4.12 -14.75 -0.96
C GLN A 182 -5.54 -14.97 -0.39
N LYS A 183 -6.20 -13.93 0.14
CA LYS A 183 -7.56 -14.05 0.68
C LYS A 183 -8.67 -13.74 -0.34
N GLY A 184 -8.34 -13.47 -1.59
CA GLY A 184 -9.33 -13.26 -2.66
C GLY A 184 -8.99 -12.13 -3.63
N LEU A 185 -9.99 -11.32 -3.96
CA LEU A 185 -9.88 -10.22 -4.91
C LEU A 185 -10.33 -8.92 -4.23
N LEU A 186 -9.45 -7.93 -4.17
CA LEU A 186 -9.77 -6.56 -3.76
C LEU A 186 -10.38 -5.86 -4.96
N LYS A 187 -11.67 -5.52 -4.91
CA LYS A 187 -12.38 -4.92 -6.05
C LYS A 187 -12.38 -3.42 -5.97
N GLY A 188 -11.92 -2.78 -7.03
CA GLY A 188 -11.97 -1.33 -7.15
C GLY A 188 -11.05 -0.59 -6.18
N ALA A 189 -9.81 -1.08 -6.00
CA ALA A 189 -8.79 -0.31 -5.29
C ALA A 189 -8.54 1.02 -6.02
N GLN A 190 -8.52 2.13 -5.29
CA GLN A 190 -8.45 3.48 -5.86
C GLN A 190 -7.02 4.03 -5.78
N SER A 191 -6.54 4.62 -6.87
CA SER A 191 -5.19 5.19 -6.92
C SER A 191 -5.11 6.56 -6.24
N ARG A 192 -4.06 6.75 -5.45
CA ARG A 192 -3.55 8.06 -5.06
C ARG A 192 -2.17 8.25 -5.64
N THR A 193 -1.94 9.40 -6.27
CA THR A 193 -0.68 9.74 -6.92
C THR A 193 0.00 10.89 -6.19
N GLY A 194 1.33 10.92 -6.22
CA GLY A 194 2.08 11.97 -5.56
C GLY A 194 3.56 11.95 -5.90
N LYS A 195 4.30 12.76 -5.16
CA LYS A 195 5.77 12.80 -5.21
C LYS A 195 6.32 12.66 -3.80
N LEU A 196 7.42 11.94 -3.67
CA LEU A 196 8.24 11.88 -2.47
C LEU A 196 9.55 12.59 -2.77
N ALA A 197 9.90 13.59 -1.95
CA ALA A 197 11.24 14.13 -1.93
C ALA A 197 12.15 13.15 -1.19
N LEU A 198 13.25 12.73 -1.82
CA LEU A 198 14.19 11.82 -1.18
C LEU A 198 15.40 12.61 -0.67
N PRO A 199 15.76 12.53 0.63
CA PRO A 199 16.83 13.32 1.22
C PRO A 199 18.25 12.77 0.89
N ILE A 200 18.44 12.21 -0.31
CA ILE A 200 19.69 11.56 -0.72
C ILE A 200 20.54 12.47 -1.59
N ASN A 201 19.89 13.33 -2.38
CA ASN A 201 20.51 14.35 -3.23
C ASN A 201 19.43 15.38 -3.59
N ASP A 202 19.82 16.65 -3.79
CA ASP A 202 18.91 17.77 -4.15
C ASP A 202 18.06 17.57 -5.43
N TYR A 203 18.23 16.44 -6.12
CA TYR A 203 17.63 16.17 -7.42
C TYR A 203 16.84 14.85 -7.48
N ASP A 204 16.83 14.04 -6.42
CA ASP A 204 16.09 12.77 -6.42
C ASP A 204 14.63 13.02 -5.98
N PHE A 205 13.68 12.85 -6.90
CA PHE A 205 12.27 12.71 -6.55
C PHE A 205 11.75 11.35 -7.02
N SER A 206 10.85 10.78 -6.21
CA SER A 206 10.09 9.60 -6.60
C SER A 206 8.67 10.03 -6.92
N LYS A 207 8.16 9.67 -8.10
CA LYS A 207 6.72 9.70 -8.38
C LYS A 207 6.12 8.39 -7.90
N TYR A 208 4.90 8.43 -7.38
CA TYR A 208 4.19 7.21 -7.04
C TYR A 208 2.74 7.23 -7.48
N ALA A 209 2.20 6.02 -7.65
CA ALA A 209 0.79 5.70 -7.65
C ALA A 209 0.57 4.56 -6.64
N ALA A 210 -0.33 4.75 -5.68
CA ALA A 210 -0.60 3.81 -4.61
C ALA A 210 -2.10 3.50 -4.58
N TRP A 211 -2.46 2.23 -4.81
CA TRP A 211 -3.84 1.79 -4.84
C TRP A 211 -4.30 1.34 -3.47
N GLN A 212 -5.31 2.01 -2.94
CA GLN A 212 -5.83 1.80 -1.60
C GLN A 212 -7.17 1.08 -1.66
N HIS A 213 -7.37 0.14 -0.73
CA HIS A 213 -8.62 -0.60 -0.59
C HIS A 213 -9.07 -0.64 0.87
N PRO A 214 -10.34 -0.35 1.21
CA PRO A 214 -10.81 -0.26 2.60
C PRO A 214 -10.70 -1.58 3.38
N ASP A 215 -10.77 -2.72 2.70
CA ASP A 215 -10.67 -4.05 3.34
C ASP A 215 -9.25 -4.43 3.78
N LEU A 216 -8.24 -3.61 3.46
CA LEU A 216 -6.86 -3.85 3.93
C LEU A 216 -6.67 -3.26 5.33
N PRO A 217 -6.27 -4.06 6.34
CA PRO A 217 -6.06 -3.57 7.70
C PRO A 217 -4.85 -2.64 7.83
N ILE A 218 -3.94 -2.72 6.87
CA ILE A 218 -2.72 -1.94 6.75
C ILE A 218 -2.32 -1.97 5.29
N GLY A 219 -1.70 -0.89 4.79
CA GLY A 219 -1.04 -0.95 3.50
C GLY A 219 -1.85 -0.46 2.30
N CYS A 220 -1.26 -0.73 1.14
CA CYS A 220 -1.85 -0.54 -0.17
C CYS A 220 -2.05 -1.91 -0.82
N ALA A 221 -2.99 -2.00 -1.77
CA ALA A 221 -3.13 -3.17 -2.62
C ALA A 221 -1.93 -3.29 -3.56
N GLU A 222 -1.51 -2.17 -4.16
CA GLU A 222 -0.34 -2.10 -5.01
C GLU A 222 0.29 -0.70 -4.95
N VAL A 223 1.60 -0.61 -5.10
CA VAL A 223 2.35 0.66 -5.17
C VAL A 223 3.29 0.60 -6.37
N HIS A 224 3.18 1.59 -7.25
CA HIS A 224 4.14 1.83 -8.32
C HIS A 224 4.95 3.04 -7.94
N MET A 225 6.27 2.89 -7.83
CA MET A 225 7.17 3.97 -7.52
C MET A 225 8.22 4.11 -8.63
N THR A 226 8.22 5.25 -9.29
CA THR A 226 9.22 5.61 -10.29
C THR A 226 10.24 6.53 -9.65
N ARG A 227 11.50 6.12 -9.66
CA ARG A 227 12.63 6.90 -9.15
C ARG A 227 13.47 7.40 -10.30
N GLU A 228 13.69 8.71 -10.35
CA GLU A 228 14.57 9.34 -11.32
C GLU A 228 15.93 9.63 -10.66
N PHE A 229 17.02 9.25 -11.31
CA PHE A 229 18.38 9.46 -10.82
C PHE A 229 19.09 10.49 -11.69
N PHE A 230 19.67 11.49 -11.04
CA PHE A 230 20.36 12.59 -11.73
C PHE A 230 21.88 12.50 -11.56
N ARG A 231 22.60 12.83 -12.63
CA ARG A 231 24.06 13.00 -12.60
C ARG A 231 24.39 14.32 -13.29
N ASN A 232 25.04 15.23 -12.55
CA ASN A 232 25.37 16.58 -13.04
C ASN A 232 24.13 17.34 -13.57
N GLY A 233 23.01 17.28 -12.83
CA GLY A 233 21.75 17.95 -13.19
C GLY A 233 20.98 17.33 -14.37
N LYS A 234 21.46 16.24 -14.97
CA LYS A 234 20.78 15.54 -16.06
C LYS A 234 20.23 14.20 -15.57
N LYS A 235 18.99 13.87 -15.96
CA LYS A 235 18.40 12.55 -15.72
C LYS A 235 19.29 11.50 -16.38
N SER A 236 19.90 10.67 -15.56
CA SER A 236 20.84 9.63 -15.99
C SER A 236 20.16 8.28 -16.13
N ARG A 237 19.19 8.02 -15.25
CA ARG A 237 18.59 6.70 -15.02
C ARG A 237 17.20 6.87 -14.43
N GLU A 238 16.37 5.86 -14.65
CA GLU A 238 15.05 5.76 -14.05
C GLU A 238 14.79 4.30 -13.70
N SER A 239 14.16 4.07 -12.55
CA SER A 239 13.74 2.74 -12.13
C SER A 239 12.27 2.74 -11.73
N LEU A 240 11.58 1.65 -12.03
CA LEU A 240 10.25 1.36 -11.52
C LEU A 240 10.37 0.26 -10.47
N THR A 241 9.83 0.52 -9.29
CA THR A 241 9.61 -0.50 -8.26
C THR A 241 8.11 -0.70 -8.08
N VAL A 242 7.66 -1.93 -8.13
CA VAL A 242 6.26 -2.31 -7.91
C VAL A 242 6.16 -3.17 -6.66
N PHE A 243 5.35 -2.77 -5.69
CA PHE A 243 4.99 -3.57 -4.51
C PHE A 243 3.55 -4.06 -4.67
N ARG A 244 3.32 -5.37 -4.67
CA ARG A 244 1.98 -5.97 -4.76
C ARG A 244 1.66 -6.73 -3.49
N ILE A 245 0.50 -6.48 -2.89
CA ILE A 245 0.06 -7.20 -1.70
C ILE A 245 -0.09 -8.69 -2.02
N GLN A 246 0.42 -9.54 -1.13
CA GLN A 246 0.22 -10.98 -1.18
C GLN A 246 -0.73 -11.43 -0.09
N GLU A 247 -0.53 -10.93 1.14
CA GLU A 247 -1.22 -11.43 2.32
C GLU A 247 -1.29 -10.33 3.39
N THR A 248 -2.30 -10.40 4.25
CA THR A 248 -2.42 -9.56 5.45
C THR A 248 -2.85 -10.41 6.64
N GLY A 249 -2.56 -9.95 7.84
CA GLY A 249 -3.02 -10.61 9.05
C GLY A 249 -2.95 -9.74 10.29
N ALA A 250 -3.17 -10.41 11.42
CA ALA A 250 -3.11 -9.86 12.77
C ALA A 250 -2.04 -10.60 13.58
N ASP A 251 -1.90 -10.20 14.85
CA ASP A 251 -1.04 -10.85 15.84
C ASP A 251 0.46 -10.88 15.52
N ALA A 252 0.94 -9.94 14.68
CA ALA A 252 2.37 -9.74 14.46
C ALA A 252 3.11 -9.55 15.79
N LYS A 253 4.25 -10.23 15.89
CA LYS A 253 5.20 -10.09 16.99
C LYS A 253 6.51 -9.55 16.43
N SER A 254 7.21 -8.78 17.26
CA SER A 254 8.54 -8.29 16.92
C SER A 254 9.50 -9.46 16.74
N SER A 255 10.27 -9.46 15.66
CA SER A 255 11.37 -10.42 15.48
C SER A 255 12.64 -9.94 16.19
N LEU A 256 12.69 -8.65 16.55
CA LEU A 256 13.78 -8.02 17.26
C LEU A 256 13.43 -7.83 18.75
N PRO A 257 14.41 -7.86 19.65
CA PRO A 257 14.14 -7.67 21.08
C PRO A 257 13.52 -6.30 21.37
N ASP A 258 12.67 -6.24 22.39
CA ASP A 258 12.18 -5.01 23.00
C ASP A 258 13.24 -4.52 24.00
N GLN A 259 14.41 -4.07 23.51
CA GLN A 259 15.39 -3.51 24.44
C GLN A 259 14.91 -2.12 24.88
N ASN A 260 14.26 -2.10 26.04
CA ASN A 260 13.99 -0.91 26.84
C ASN A 260 15.29 -0.35 27.41
#